data_AF-A0AAU6XWP8-F1
#
_entry.id   AF-A0AAU6XWP8-F1
#
_cell.length_a   1.000
_cell.length_b   1.000
_cell.length_c   1.000
_cell.angle_alpha   90.00
_cell.angle_beta   90.00
_cell.angle_gamma   90.00
#
_symmetry.space_group_name_H-M   'P 1'
#
loop_
_entity.id
_entity.type
_entity.pdbx_description
1 polymer ?
#
loop_
_entity_poly.entity_id
_entity_poly.type
_entity_poly.pdbx_seq_one_letter_code
_entity_poly.pdbx_strand_id
1 'polypeptide(L)'
;MRKVAYNVAHPDVLKLMIYEFDGGAYLFGYDNLADTACTWDEWYESIEEAEEHANSKFNVNTEDWIIIAEPCSTCKHDLITTTGVELSGRKLLNFKGLTGNERLYLSGLIKEFDKANVADKLKARRILEALNFDQLSITELL
;
A
#
# COMPACT_ATOMS: atom_id res chain seq x y z
N MET A 1 8.75 -13.31 7.62
CA MET A 1 7.70 -12.95 6.62
C MET A 1 7.22 -11.53 6.86
N ARG A 2 6.76 -10.78 5.83
CA ARG A 2 6.10 -9.47 6.02
C ARG A 2 4.71 -9.43 5.40
N LYS A 3 3.75 -8.78 6.08
CA LYS A 3 2.39 -8.53 5.59
C LYS A 3 2.01 -7.07 5.83
N VAL A 4 1.14 -6.50 5.00
CA VAL A 4 0.61 -5.13 5.17
C VAL A 4 -0.91 -5.14 4.93
N ALA A 5 -1.64 -4.38 5.72
CA ALA A 5 -3.06 -4.15 5.55
C ALA A 5 -3.35 -2.64 5.50
N TYR A 6 -4.13 -2.23 4.51
CA TYR A 6 -4.55 -0.83 4.32
C TYR A 6 -6.01 -0.60 4.70
N ASN A 7 -6.80 -1.68 4.78
CA ASN A 7 -8.22 -1.62 5.12
C ASN A 7 -8.41 -1.56 6.64
N VAL A 8 -7.88 -0.49 7.27
CA VAL A 8 -7.91 -0.29 8.72
C VAL A 8 -9.10 0.59 9.08
N ALA A 9 -10.03 0.10 9.90
CA ALA A 9 -11.16 0.89 10.37
C ALA A 9 -10.83 1.64 11.67
N HIS A 10 -9.78 2.48 11.65
CA HIS A 10 -9.37 3.29 12.80
C HIS A 10 -9.02 4.72 12.36
N PRO A 11 -9.46 5.76 13.10
CA PRO A 11 -9.28 7.16 12.69
C PRO A 11 -7.80 7.58 12.61
N ASP A 12 -6.98 7.06 13.52
CA ASP A 12 -5.56 7.46 13.66
C ASP A 12 -4.57 6.48 13.00
N VAL A 13 -5.07 5.40 12.38
CA VAL A 13 -4.21 4.38 11.76
C VAL A 13 -4.74 4.11 10.35
N LEU A 14 -3.92 4.41 9.36
CA LEU A 14 -4.25 4.22 7.94
C LEU A 14 -3.64 2.95 7.36
N LYS A 15 -2.63 2.38 8.02
CA LYS A 15 -1.91 1.20 7.54
C LYS A 15 -1.37 0.41 8.72
N LEU A 16 -1.49 -0.91 8.65
CA LEU A 16 -0.84 -1.86 9.55
C LEU A 16 0.18 -2.69 8.78
N MET A 17 1.29 -3.04 9.42
CA MET A 17 2.25 -3.97 8.86
C MET A 17 2.64 -4.99 9.90
N ILE A 18 2.63 -6.26 9.54
CA ILE A 18 3.18 -7.33 10.36
C ILE A 18 4.55 -7.73 9.82
N TYR A 19 5.52 -7.88 10.72
CA TYR A 19 6.82 -8.49 10.46
C TYR A 19 7.02 -9.69 11.36
N GLU A 20 7.00 -10.87 10.78
CA GLU A 20 7.34 -12.13 11.43
C GLU A 20 8.84 -12.37 11.33
N PHE A 21 9.46 -12.68 12.47
CA PHE A 21 10.84 -13.13 12.59
C PHE A 21 10.89 -14.46 13.37
N ASP A 22 12.04 -15.12 13.37
CA ASP A 22 12.23 -16.42 14.02
C ASP A 22 12.15 -16.25 15.56
N GLY A 23 10.94 -16.33 16.11
CA GLY A 23 10.64 -16.12 17.53
C GLY A 23 9.51 -15.12 17.84
N GLY A 24 8.81 -14.56 16.85
CA GLY A 24 7.61 -13.75 17.09
C GLY A 24 7.20 -12.86 15.93
N ALA A 25 6.24 -11.96 16.18
CA ALA A 25 5.74 -11.02 15.19
C ALA A 25 5.66 -9.59 15.76
N TYR A 26 6.04 -8.61 14.95
CA TYR A 26 5.81 -7.20 15.23
C TYR A 26 4.63 -6.68 14.43
N LEU A 27 3.73 -5.94 15.06
CA LEU A 27 2.66 -5.18 14.44
C LEU A 27 3.00 -3.70 14.48
N PHE A 28 3.16 -3.09 13.31
CA PHE A 28 3.44 -1.67 13.14
C PHE A 28 2.18 -0.93 12.70
N GLY A 29 1.85 0.17 13.38
CA GLY A 29 0.81 1.09 12.96
C GLY A 29 1.37 2.38 12.37
N TYR A 30 0.71 2.86 11.33
CA TYR A 30 1.07 4.09 10.63
C TYR A 30 -0.13 5.02 10.54
N ASP A 31 0.05 6.26 10.95
CA ASP A 31 -0.92 7.35 10.85
C ASP A 31 -1.05 7.91 9.42
N ASN A 32 -0.18 7.48 8.51
CA ASN A 32 -0.18 7.90 7.12
C ASN A 32 0.11 6.76 6.15
N LEU A 33 -0.39 6.93 4.93
CA LEU A 33 -0.15 6.03 3.80
C LEU A 33 1.21 6.28 3.13
N ALA A 34 1.93 7.34 3.52
CA ALA A 34 3.26 7.61 3.00
C ALA A 34 4.30 6.69 3.65
N ASP A 35 5.50 6.69 3.08
CA ASP A 35 6.62 5.87 3.54
C ASP A 35 7.36 6.62 4.66
N THR A 36 6.71 6.75 5.81
CA THR A 36 7.29 7.33 7.03
C THR A 36 7.60 6.25 8.05
N ALA A 37 8.34 6.62 9.10
CA ALA A 37 8.49 5.79 10.28
C ALA A 37 7.11 5.41 10.85
N CYS A 38 7.03 4.23 11.46
CA CYS A 38 5.83 3.79 12.17
C CYS A 38 5.49 4.78 13.29
N THR A 39 4.19 4.94 13.54
CA THR A 39 3.69 5.74 14.65
C THR A 39 3.84 4.98 15.96
N TRP A 40 3.68 3.67 15.91
CA TRP A 40 3.85 2.75 17.04
C TRP A 40 4.13 1.34 16.53
N ASP A 41 4.76 0.54 17.39
CA ASP A 41 5.05 -0.87 17.19
C ASP A 41 4.68 -1.67 18.45
N GLU A 42 4.09 -2.84 18.24
CA GLU A 42 3.74 -3.80 19.30
C GLU A 42 4.30 -5.18 18.94
N TRP A 43 4.81 -5.91 19.94
CA TRP A 43 5.38 -7.25 19.77
C TRP A 43 4.42 -8.33 20.27
N TYR A 44 4.38 -9.45 19.54
CA TYR A 44 3.54 -10.62 19.76
C TYR A 44 4.35 -11.92 19.67
N GLU A 45 3.92 -12.95 20.40
CA GLU A 45 4.59 -14.25 20.40
C GLU A 45 4.35 -15.02 19.10
N SER A 46 3.20 -14.78 18.43
CA SER A 46 2.88 -15.38 17.13
C SER A 46 2.24 -14.40 16.15
N ILE A 47 2.26 -14.76 14.87
CA ILE A 47 1.57 -13.99 13.82
C ILE A 47 0.05 -14.01 14.00
N GLU A 48 -0.50 -15.12 14.53
CA GLU A 48 -1.93 -15.25 14.75
C GLU A 48 -2.42 -14.28 15.82
N GLU A 49 -1.66 -14.09 16.90
CA GLU A 49 -1.98 -13.09 17.93
C GLU A 49 -1.97 -11.67 17.37
N ALA A 50 -0.98 -11.35 16.52
CA ALA A 50 -0.90 -10.03 15.88
C ALA A 50 -2.09 -9.79 14.92
N GLU A 51 -2.50 -10.81 14.16
CA GLU A 51 -3.67 -10.74 13.28
C GLU A 51 -4.98 -10.63 14.07
N GLU A 52 -5.13 -11.36 15.18
CA GLU A 52 -6.30 -11.29 16.05
C GLU A 52 -6.42 -9.90 16.70
N HIS A 53 -5.31 -9.33 17.16
CA HIS A 53 -5.29 -7.97 17.68
C HIS A 53 -5.66 -6.94 16.61
N ALA A 54 -5.12 -7.11 15.40
CA ALA A 54 -5.48 -6.28 14.25
C ALA A 54 -6.96 -6.39 13.89
N ASN A 55 -7.54 -7.59 13.96
CA ASN A 55 -8.95 -7.80 13.72
C ASN A 55 -9.82 -7.14 14.81
N SER A 56 -9.51 -7.38 16.08
CA SER A 56 -10.30 -6.88 17.20
C SER A 56 -10.28 -5.36 17.34
N LYS A 57 -9.10 -4.73 17.15
CA LYS A 57 -8.88 -3.30 17.40
C LYS A 57 -8.98 -2.43 16.16
N PHE A 58 -8.65 -2.99 14.99
CA PHE A 58 -8.54 -2.25 13.73
C PHE A 58 -9.49 -2.77 12.65
N ASN A 59 -10.30 -3.80 12.93
CA ASN A 59 -11.26 -4.42 12.01
C ASN A 59 -10.62 -4.89 10.70
N VAL A 60 -9.36 -5.33 10.76
CA VAL A 60 -8.63 -5.89 9.61
C VAL A 60 -8.90 -7.39 9.53
N ASN A 61 -9.42 -7.87 8.41
CA ASN A 61 -9.63 -9.30 8.20
C ASN A 61 -8.37 -9.99 7.70
N THR A 62 -8.31 -11.32 7.87
CA THR A 62 -7.19 -12.13 7.37
C THR A 62 -6.99 -11.97 5.85
N GLU A 63 -8.07 -11.72 5.10
CA GLU A 63 -8.06 -11.51 3.64
C GLU A 63 -7.55 -10.13 3.21
N ASP A 64 -7.57 -9.14 4.11
CA ASP A 64 -7.09 -7.78 3.85
C ASP A 64 -5.54 -7.69 3.88
N TRP A 65 -4.88 -8.74 4.37
CA TRP A 65 -3.42 -8.79 4.45
C TRP A 65 -2.77 -9.12 3.12
N ILE A 66 -1.88 -8.24 2.71
CA ILE A 66 -1.06 -8.37 1.51
C ILE A 66 0.35 -8.79 1.92
N ILE A 67 0.79 -9.96 1.49
CA ILE A 67 2.16 -10.44 1.72
C ILE A 67 3.13 -9.57 0.91
N ILE A 68 4.13 -9.00 1.59
CA ILE A 68 5.19 -8.20 0.97
C ILE A 68 6.54 -8.90 1.11
N ALA A 69 7.42 -8.67 0.13
CA ALA A 69 8.76 -9.25 0.14
C ALA A 69 9.58 -8.70 1.31
N GLU A 70 10.46 -9.54 1.86
CA GLU A 70 11.40 -9.11 2.89
C GLU A 70 12.35 -8.03 2.34
N PRO A 71 12.75 -7.06 3.17
CA PRO A 71 13.71 -6.05 2.76
C PRO A 71 15.05 -6.72 2.46
N CYS A 72 15.78 -6.22 1.47
CA CYS A 72 17.17 -6.60 1.23
C CYS A 72 17.98 -6.38 2.53
N SER A 73 18.97 -7.24 2.79
CA SER A 73 19.77 -7.33 4.02
C SER A 73 20.54 -6.06 4.45
N THR A 74 20.43 -4.98 3.68
CA THR A 74 21.04 -3.67 3.94
C THR A 74 20.01 -2.55 4.16
N CYS A 75 18.71 -2.83 4.06
CA CYS A 75 17.63 -1.85 4.25
C CYS A 75 17.10 -1.86 5.69
N LYS A 76 16.77 -0.67 6.21
CA LYS A 76 16.10 -0.53 7.52
C LYS A 76 14.74 -1.23 7.47
N HIS A 77 14.47 -2.06 8.48
CA HIS A 77 13.27 -2.91 8.55
C HIS A 77 11.97 -2.11 8.74
N ASP A 78 12.07 -0.88 9.25
CA ASP A 78 10.94 0.01 9.58
C ASP A 78 10.44 0.84 8.38
N LEU A 79 11.08 0.73 7.22
CA LEU A 79 10.58 1.32 5.99
C LEU A 79 9.79 0.26 5.22
N ILE A 80 8.55 0.59 4.87
CA ILE A 80 7.83 -0.09 3.81
C ILE A 80 8.26 0.59 2.52
N THR A 81 9.55 0.48 2.18
CA THR A 81 9.98 0.79 0.83
C THR A 81 9.10 -0.08 -0.05
N THR A 82 8.13 0.58 -0.70
CA THR A 82 7.26 0.02 -1.74
C THR A 82 8.09 -1.04 -2.45
N THR A 83 7.64 -2.29 -2.50
CA THR A 83 8.36 -3.37 -3.20
C THR A 83 8.45 -3.03 -4.68
N GLY A 84 9.35 -2.13 -5.02
CA GLY A 84 9.88 -1.79 -6.30
C GLY A 84 11.33 -2.24 -6.21
N VAL A 85 11.62 -3.36 -6.86
CA VAL A 85 13.00 -3.76 -7.09
C VAL A 85 13.64 -2.59 -7.84
N GLU A 86 14.61 -1.93 -7.21
CA GLU A 86 15.38 -0.88 -7.84
C GLU A 86 16.36 -1.53 -8.82
N LEU A 87 15.88 -1.85 -10.03
CA LEU A 87 16.74 -2.16 -11.16
C LEU A 87 17.12 -0.84 -11.82
N SER A 88 18.33 -0.34 -11.52
CA SER A 88 19.00 0.72 -12.28
C SER A 88 18.15 1.99 -12.56
N GLY A 89 17.66 2.65 -11.50
CA GLY A 89 17.12 4.02 -11.61
C GLY A 89 15.72 4.15 -12.23
N ARG A 90 14.94 3.06 -12.30
CA ARG A 90 13.52 3.11 -12.70
C ARG A 90 12.63 2.71 -11.53
N LYS A 91 11.79 3.64 -11.06
CA LYS A 91 10.77 3.39 -10.03
C LYS A 91 9.68 2.50 -10.62
N LEU A 92 9.79 1.19 -10.43
CA LEU A 92 8.74 0.24 -10.79
C LEU A 92 7.63 0.33 -9.75
N LEU A 93 6.54 0.99 -10.12
CA LEU A 93 5.32 1.09 -9.31
C LEU A 93 4.52 -0.20 -9.48
N ASN A 94 4.36 -0.97 -8.42
CA ASN A 94 3.40 -2.07 -8.39
C ASN A 94 2.02 -1.51 -8.00
N PHE A 95 1.06 -1.63 -8.91
CA PHE A 95 -0.29 -1.11 -8.74
C PHE A 95 -1.30 -2.16 -8.24
N LYS A 96 -0.86 -3.38 -7.95
CA LYS A 96 -1.74 -4.48 -7.53
C LYS A 96 -2.27 -4.22 -6.11
N GLY A 97 -3.59 -4.35 -5.94
CA GLY A 97 -4.27 -4.13 -4.66
C GLY A 97 -4.63 -2.67 -4.36
N LEU A 98 -4.33 -1.74 -5.27
CA LEU A 98 -4.65 -0.33 -5.14
C LEU A 98 -5.92 0.03 -5.93
N THR A 99 -6.76 0.86 -5.34
CA THR A 99 -7.90 1.51 -6.01
C THR A 99 -7.43 2.48 -7.08
N GLY A 100 -8.35 2.90 -7.96
CA GLY A 100 -8.02 3.83 -9.04
C GLY A 100 -7.41 5.16 -8.55
N ASN A 101 -8.02 5.76 -7.52
CA ASN A 101 -7.55 7.03 -6.97
C ASN A 101 -6.16 6.92 -6.33
N GLU A 102 -5.86 5.80 -5.67
CA GLU A 102 -4.55 5.55 -5.07
C GLU A 102 -3.46 5.42 -6.14
N ARG A 103 -3.75 4.79 -7.28
CA ARG A 103 -2.81 4.70 -8.41
C ARG A 103 -2.50 6.07 -9.01
N LEU A 104 -3.52 6.92 -9.14
CA LEU A 104 -3.38 8.31 -9.59
C LEU A 104 -2.58 9.17 -8.61
N TYR A 105 -2.79 8.97 -7.31
CA TYR A 105 -2.07 9.67 -6.26
C TYR A 105 -0.59 9.26 -6.21
N LEU A 106 -0.30 7.95 -6.16
CA LEU A 106 1.07 7.42 -6.06
C LEU A 106 1.92 7.69 -7.29
N SER A 107 1.31 7.77 -8.47
CA SER A 107 1.99 8.18 -9.69
C SER A 107 2.25 9.69 -9.77
N GLY A 108 1.65 10.49 -8.88
CA GLY A 108 1.70 11.94 -8.93
C GLY A 108 0.89 12.54 -10.09
N LEU A 109 0.10 11.74 -10.80
CA LEU A 109 -0.65 12.16 -11.98
C LEU A 109 -2.04 12.68 -11.65
N ILE A 110 -2.49 12.67 -10.39
CA ILE A 110 -3.84 13.08 -9.99
C ILE A 110 -4.25 14.45 -10.55
N LYS A 111 -3.39 15.47 -10.38
CA LYS A 111 -3.66 16.84 -10.88
C LYS A 111 -3.67 16.91 -12.41
N GLU A 112 -2.83 16.10 -13.05
CA GLU A 112 -2.74 16.07 -14.51
C GLU A 112 -3.93 15.31 -15.13
N PHE A 113 -4.39 14.25 -14.46
CA PHE A 113 -5.61 13.54 -14.79
C PHE A 113 -6.84 14.43 -14.63
N ASP A 114 -7.02 15.12 -13.50
CA ASP A 114 -8.18 15.99 -13.29
C ASP A 114 -8.28 17.07 -14.38
N LYS A 115 -7.15 17.69 -14.73
CA LYS A 115 -7.09 18.66 -15.82
C LYS A 115 -7.41 18.03 -17.17
N ALA A 116 -6.84 16.86 -17.46
CA ALA A 116 -7.08 16.14 -18.71
C ALA A 116 -8.53 15.63 -18.79
N ASN A 117 -9.15 15.22 -17.70
CA ASN A 117 -10.50 14.68 -17.69
C ASN A 117 -11.53 15.73 -18.12
N VAL A 118 -11.26 17.01 -17.88
CA VAL A 118 -12.11 18.13 -18.33
C VAL A 118 -11.76 18.57 -19.77
N ALA A 119 -10.49 18.65 -20.12
CA ALA A 119 -10.03 19.32 -21.35
C ALA A 119 -9.63 18.37 -22.50
N ASP A 120 -9.16 17.16 -22.20
CA ASP A 120 -8.58 16.21 -23.16
C ASP A 120 -8.78 14.76 -22.69
N LYS A 121 -9.92 14.17 -23.09
CA LYS A 121 -10.30 12.79 -22.78
C LYS A 121 -9.30 11.77 -23.32
N LEU A 122 -8.60 12.07 -24.42
CA LEU A 122 -7.58 11.16 -24.98
C LEU A 122 -6.35 11.12 -24.07
N LYS A 123 -5.93 12.28 -23.54
CA LYS A 123 -4.86 12.36 -22.55
C LYS A 123 -5.24 11.71 -21.22
N ALA A 124 -6.47 11.92 -20.75
CA ALA A 124 -6.98 11.28 -19.54
C ALA A 124 -6.98 9.74 -19.68
N ARG A 125 -7.42 9.22 -20.83
CA ARG A 125 -7.36 7.79 -21.16
C ARG A 125 -5.94 7.24 -21.09
N ARG A 126 -4.97 7.92 -21.72
CA ARG A 126 -3.56 7.51 -21.71
C ARG A 126 -2.97 7.46 -20.30
N ILE A 127 -3.39 8.37 -19.42
CA ILE A 127 -2.99 8.35 -18.01
C ILE A 127 -3.54 7.10 -17.30
N LEU A 128 -4.83 6.79 -17.47
CA LEU A 128 -5.44 5.60 -16.86
C LEU A 128 -4.85 4.29 -17.40
N GLU A 129 -4.57 4.20 -18.71
CA GLU A 129 -3.89 3.06 -19.32
C GLU A 129 -2.48 2.87 -18.77
N ALA A 130 -1.72 3.96 -18.59
CA ALA A 130 -0.37 3.91 -18.00
C ALA A 130 -0.39 3.46 -16.53
N LEU A 131 -1.52 3.65 -15.83
CA LEU A 131 -1.76 3.19 -14.46
C LEU A 131 -2.42 1.80 -14.40
N ASN A 132 -2.50 1.12 -15.54
CA ASN A 132 -3.00 -0.24 -15.65
C ASN A 132 -4.46 -0.40 -15.18
N PHE A 133 -5.31 0.60 -15.46
CA PHE A 133 -6.76 0.45 -15.32
C PHE A 133 -7.29 -0.47 -16.43
N ASP A 134 -8.29 -1.28 -16.12
CA ASP A 134 -8.99 -2.06 -17.14
C ASP A 134 -9.88 -1.16 -18.02
N GLN A 135 -10.26 -1.67 -19.20
CA GLN A 135 -11.05 -0.92 -20.18
C GLN A 135 -12.45 -0.55 -19.65
N LEU A 136 -13.03 -1.34 -18.74
CA LEU A 136 -14.34 -1.06 -18.16
C LEU A 136 -14.25 0.18 -17.25
N SER A 137 -13.31 0.17 -16.30
CA SER A 137 -13.02 1.28 -15.39
C SER A 137 -12.69 2.56 -16.14
N ILE A 138 -11.92 2.47 -17.24
CA ILE A 138 -11.61 3.61 -18.10
C ILE A 138 -12.87 4.20 -18.73
N THR A 139 -13.78 3.35 -19.17
CA THR A 139 -15.03 3.78 -19.82
C THR A 139 -16.01 4.40 -18.83
N GLU A 140 -16.01 3.95 -17.57
CA GLU A 140 -16.85 4.52 -16.50
C GLU A 140 -16.33 5.88 -15.98
N LEU A 141 -15.01 6.11 -16.02
CA LEU A 141 -14.37 7.31 -15.46
C LEU A 141 -14.25 8.50 -16.42
N LEU A 142 -14.37 8.26 -17.73
CA LEU A 142 -14.22 9.27 -18.79
C LEU A 142 -15.57 9.67 -19.39
#